data_AF-A0A1X7ST70-F1
#
_entry.id   AF-A0A1X7ST70-F1
#
_cell.length_a   1.000
_cell.length_b   1.000
_cell.length_c   1.000
_cell.angle_alpha   90.00
_cell.angle_beta   90.00
_cell.angle_gamma   90.00
#
_symmetry.space_group_name_H-M   'P 1'
#
loop_
_entity.id
_entity.type
_entity.pdbx_description
1 polymer ?
#
loop_
_entity_poly.entity_id
_entity_poly.type
_entity_poly.pdbx_seq_one_letter_code
_entity_poly.pdbx_strand_id
1 'polypeptide(L)' 'GHSPSMDVFSYGVLLLEMITRRIPLPEERVGLIDGIRRASSRSLVERCLIVEYRHRPTMNDIITELNDTV' A
#
# COMPACT_ATOMS: atom_id res chain seq x y z
N GLY A 1 8.76 -6.68 -18.31
CA GLY A 1 8.50 -5.29 -18.73
C GLY A 1 7.88 -4.56 -17.57
N HIS A 2 8.40 -3.39 -17.19
CA HIS A 2 7.84 -2.57 -16.13
C HIS A 2 6.42 -2.09 -16.47
N SER A 3 5.55 -2.00 -15.48
CA SER A 3 4.15 -1.56 -15.60
C SER A 3 3.86 -0.63 -14.44
N PRO A 4 3.09 0.45 -14.63
CA PRO A 4 2.69 1.34 -13.55
C PRO A 4 2.07 0.61 -12.34
N SER A 5 1.39 -0.51 -12.57
CA SER A 5 0.81 -1.32 -11.48
C SER A 5 1.86 -2.03 -10.61
N MET A 6 3.05 -2.32 -11.15
CA MET A 6 4.18 -2.87 -10.39
C MET A 6 4.82 -1.80 -9.50
N ASP A 7 4.87 -0.56 -9.99
CA ASP A 7 5.36 0.58 -9.20
C ASP A 7 4.41 0.86 -8.03
N VAL A 8 3.10 0.78 -8.26
CA VAL A 8 2.08 0.89 -7.19
C VAL A 8 2.25 -0.20 -6.12
N PHE A 9 2.50 -1.44 -6.53
CA PHE A 9 2.75 -2.51 -5.55
C PHE A 9 4.02 -2.24 -4.73
N SER A 10 5.10 -1.84 -5.40
CA SER A 10 6.37 -1.52 -4.76
C SER A 10 6.20 -0.35 -3.78
N TYR A 11 5.44 0.67 -4.17
CA TYR A 11 5.07 1.78 -3.30
C TYR A 11 4.21 1.33 -2.11
N GLY A 12 3.25 0.43 -2.32
CA GLY A 12 2.45 -0.16 -1.24
C GLY A 12 3.29 -0.90 -0.18
N VAL A 13 4.36 -1.60 -0.61
CA VAL A 13 5.33 -2.24 0.30
C VAL A 13 6.08 -1.18 1.12
N LEU A 14 6.55 -0.11 0.47
CA LEU A 14 7.22 1.00 1.15
C LEU A 14 6.30 1.74 2.12
N LEU A 15 5.03 1.96 1.76
CA LEU A 15 4.03 2.54 2.65
C LEU A 15 3.85 1.68 3.90
N LEU A 16 3.71 0.37 3.73
CA LEU A 16 3.61 -0.57 4.84
C LEU A 16 4.86 -0.52 5.74
N GLU A 17 6.05 -0.47 5.14
CA GLU A 17 7.32 -0.31 5.87
C GLU A 17 7.36 0.99 6.67
N MET A 18 6.98 2.12 6.08
CA MET A 18 6.99 3.43 6.76
C MET A 18 5.98 3.49 7.92
N ILE A 19 4.79 2.91 7.74
CA ILE A 19 3.74 2.88 8.77
C ILE A 19 4.15 2.00 9.95
N THR A 20 4.71 0.81 9.65
CA THR A 20 5.04 -0.19 10.68
C THR A 20 6.45 -0.05 11.23
N ARG A 21 7.31 0.75 10.58
CA ARG A 21 8.75 0.90 10.87
C ARG A 21 9.49 -0.44 10.85
N ARG A 22 9.06 -1.37 10.00
CA ARG A 22 9.61 -2.71 9.84
C ARG A 22 9.67 -3.08 8.37
N ILE A 23 10.70 -3.81 7.96
CA ILE A 23 10.79 -4.37 6.60
C ILE A 23 9.75 -5.50 6.49
N PRO A 24 8.71 -5.39 5.64
CA PRO A 24 7.62 -6.35 5.62
C PRO A 24 7.97 -7.58 4.76
N LEU A 25 8.29 -8.69 5.43
CA LEU A 25 8.43 -9.99 4.78
C LEU A 25 7.09 -10.45 4.19
N PRO A 26 7.07 -11.15 3.04
CA PRO A 26 5.83 -11.56 2.37
C PRO A 26 4.80 -12.23 3.29
N GLU A 27 5.26 -13.12 4.17
CA GLU A 27 4.45 -13.86 5.13
C GLU A 27 3.90 -13.01 6.29
N GLU A 28 4.55 -11.90 6.62
CA GLU A 28 4.14 -11.01 7.71
C GLU A 28 3.14 -9.93 7.24
N ARG A 29 3.03 -9.67 5.93
CA ARG A 29 2.28 -8.54 5.38
C ARG A 29 0.84 -8.47 5.86
N VAL A 30 0.12 -9.59 5.86
CA VAL A 30 -1.28 -9.61 6.28
C VAL A 30 -1.42 -9.16 7.73
N GLY A 31 -0.62 -9.73 8.64
CA GLY A 31 -0.65 -9.33 10.05
C GLY A 31 -0.20 -7.89 10.28
N LEU A 32 0.79 -7.41 9.52
CA LEU A 32 1.25 -6.02 9.58
C LEU A 32 0.17 -5.04 9.10
N ILE A 33 -0.55 -5.37 8.02
CA ILE A 33 -1.67 -4.59 7.49
C ILE A 33 -2.82 -4.54 8.50
N ASP A 34 -3.18 -5.69 9.08
CA ASP A 34 -4.25 -5.79 10.07
C ASP A 34 -3.96 -4.97 11.33
N GLY A 35 -2.68 -4.80 11.67
CA GLY A 35 -2.21 -3.99 12.80
C GLY A 35 -2.24 -2.47 12.55
N ILE A 36 -2.52 -1.99 11.34
CA ILE A 36 -2.56 -0.56 11.04
C ILE A 36 -3.76 0.09 11.72
N ARG A 37 -3.49 1.04 12.62
CA ARG A 37 -4.53 1.73 13.44
C ARG A 37 -5.46 2.62 12.63
N ARG A 38 -4.97 3.31 11.60
CA ARG A 38 -5.76 4.22 10.77
C ARG A 38 -6.41 3.44 9.64
N ALA A 39 -7.75 3.37 9.64
CA ALA A 39 -8.50 2.63 8.64
C ALA A 39 -8.21 3.09 7.19
N SER A 40 -8.02 4.40 6.97
CA SER A 40 -7.64 4.95 5.66
C SER A 40 -6.28 4.41 5.21
N SER A 41 -5.26 4.48 6.07
CA SER A 41 -3.93 3.94 5.77
C SER A 41 -3.95 2.43 5.52
N ARG A 42 -4.74 1.67 6.29
CA ARG A 42 -4.93 0.24 6.09
C ARG A 42 -5.52 -0.05 4.70
N SER A 43 -6.65 0.59 4.39
CA SER A 43 -7.35 0.44 3.11
C SER A 43 -6.47 0.81 1.92
N LEU A 44 -5.69 1.90 2.02
CA LEU A 44 -4.77 2.31 0.97
C LEU A 44 -3.68 1.26 0.70
N VAL A 45 -3.06 0.73 1.77
CA VAL A 45 -2.03 -0.31 1.65
C VAL A 45 -2.62 -1.59 1.06
N GLU A 46 -3.79 -2.03 1.52
CA GLU A 46 -4.49 -3.21 0.99
C GLU A 46 -4.75 -3.10 -0.51
N ARG A 47 -5.28 -1.95 -0.97
CA ARG A 47 -5.54 -1.71 -2.39
C ARG A 47 -4.28 -1.63 -3.25
N CYS A 48 -3.16 -1.15 -2.70
CA CYS A 48 -1.88 -1.15 -3.41
C CYS A 48 -1.30 -2.58 -3.56
N LEU A 49 -1.54 -3.45 -2.59
CA LEU A 49 -0.96 -4.80 -2.51
C LEU A 49 -1.88 -5.91 -3.03
N ILE A 50 -3.06 -5.59 -3.55
CA ILE A 50 -4.00 -6.57 -4.09
C ILE A 50 -3.36 -7.39 -5.24
N VAL A 51 -3.73 -8.67 -5.29
CA VAL A 51 -3.24 -9.63 -6.30
C VAL A 51 -3.68 -9.24 -7.71
N GLU A 52 -4.93 -8.81 -7.85
CA GLU A 52 -5.48 -8.34 -9.13
C GLU A 52 -4.94 -6.95 -9.46
N TYR A 53 -3.83 -6.90 -10.20
CA TYR A 53 -3.08 -5.68 -10.48
C TYR A 53 -3.90 -4.60 -11.22
N ARG A 54 -4.98 -4.99 -11.91
CA ARG A 54 -5.88 -4.06 -12.61
C ARG A 54 -6.76 -3.24 -11.67
N HIS A 55 -6.96 -3.70 -10.43
CA HIS A 55 -7.75 -3.00 -9.42
C HIS A 55 -6.89 -2.13 -8.50
N ARG A 56 -5.57 -2.12 -8.69
CA ARG A 56 -4.69 -1.21 -7.94
C ARG A 56 -5.01 0.23 -8.31
N PRO A 57 -4.96 1.15 -7.34
CA PRO A 57 -5.10 2.58 -7.60
C PRO A 57 -3.97 3.06 -8.51
N THR A 58 -4.16 4.20 -9.17
CA THR A 58 -3.07 4.89 -9.85
C THR A 58 -2.19 5.61 -8.83
N MET A 59 -0.96 5.96 -9.20
CA MET A 59 -0.12 6.82 -8.36
C MET A 59 -0.78 8.15 -8.03
N ASN A 60 -1.58 8.70 -8.96
CA ASN A 60 -2.31 9.94 -8.72
C ASN A 60 -3.37 9.77 -7.63
N ASP A 61 -4.16 8.68 -7.67
CA ASP A 61 -5.16 8.39 -6.64
C ASP A 61 -4.52 8.26 -5.25
N ILE A 62 -3.35 7.59 -5.18
CA ILE A 62 -2.58 7.44 -3.94
C ILE A 62 -2.14 8.80 -3.40
N ILE A 63 -1.57 9.67 -4.24
CA ILE A 63 -1.09 11.00 -3.83
C ILE A 63 -2.25 11.88 -3.36
N THR A 64 -3.37 11.87 -4.08
CA THR A 64 -4.59 12.61 -3.68
C THR A 64 -5.06 12.17 -2.29
N GLU A 65 -5.21 10.87 -2.07
CA GLU A 65 -5.67 10.34 -0.78
C GLU A 65 -4.71 10.64 0.38
N LEU A 66 -3.40 10.57 0.14
CA LEU A 66 -2.40 10.93 1.14
C LEU A 66 -2.46 12.42 1.51
N ASN A 67 -2.67 13.30 0.53
CA ASN A 67 -2.77 14.74 0.76
C ASN A 67 -4.07 15.14 1.47
N ASP A 68 -5.18 14.45 1.19
CA ASP A 68 -6.46 14.68 1.85
C ASP A 68 -6.46 14.23 3.33
N THR A 69 -5.41 13.51 3.75
CA THR A 69 -5.27 12.96 5.11
C THR A 69 -4.44 13.86 6.05
N VAL A 70 -3.93 15.01 5.55
CA VAL A 70 -3.07 15.98 6.25
C VAL A 70 -3.87 17.14 6.84
#